data_AF-A0A933CMB5-F1
#
_entry.id   AF-A0A933CMB5-F1
#
_cell.length_a   1.000
_cell.length_b   1.000
_cell.length_c   1.000
_cell.angle_alpha   90.00
_cell.angle_beta   90.00
_cell.angle_gamma   90.00
#
_symmetry.space_group_name_H-M   'P 1'
#
loop_
_entity.id
_entity.type
_entity.pdbx_description
1 polymer ?
#
loop_
_entity_poly.entity_id
_entity_poly.type
_entity_poly.pdbx_seq_one_letter_code
_entity_poly.pdbx_strand_id
1 'polypeptide(L)'
;MNDAKIAYFSMEIGLESGMPTYSGGLGVLAGDTVRAAADLRVPMVAVTLLHRKGYFYQRLDANGRQREESVEWVVEDYLEERGPRTSVILEGRSVRVRSWRYEVSGSGGFVVPVYFLDTDLPENSEWDRTLTHFLYGGDQHYRLCQEVVLGMGGVRMLRALGYASLDRFHMNEGHSSLLALELLDEEVRAAERSEDVVPASEEWLELSDQATKKSSAESVTRDTIEAVRKKCIFTTHTPVPAGQDQFPLDLVNRVLGRREVYEMKDVFCCEDRLNMTYLALNLSHYINGVAKRHGEVSRLMFAHYDIDAITNGVHAVTWT
;
A
#
# COMPACT_ATOMS: atom_id res chain seq x y z
N MET A 1 0.35 -23.93 -1.49
CA MET A 1 0.97 -22.75 -2.13
C MET A 1 -0.13 -21.73 -2.31
N ASN A 2 0.12 -20.43 -2.12
CA ASN A 2 -0.93 -19.43 -2.31
C ASN A 2 -1.10 -19.15 -3.80
N ASP A 3 -2.32 -19.31 -4.32
CA ASP A 3 -2.60 -19.21 -5.77
C ASP A 3 -3.00 -17.79 -6.23
N ALA A 4 -3.00 -16.82 -5.33
CA ALA A 4 -3.31 -15.43 -5.67
C ALA A 4 -2.28 -14.86 -6.67
N LYS A 5 -2.80 -14.13 -7.66
CA LYS A 5 -2.03 -13.42 -8.69
C LYS A 5 -2.12 -11.91 -8.58
N ILE A 6 -3.14 -11.41 -7.89
CA ILE A 6 -3.40 -9.98 -7.72
C ILE A 6 -3.36 -9.65 -6.25
N ALA A 7 -2.58 -8.63 -5.88
CA ALA A 7 -2.64 -8.03 -4.56
C ALA A 7 -3.37 -6.68 -4.62
N TYR A 8 -4.44 -6.53 -3.86
CA TYR A 8 -5.27 -5.34 -3.81
C TYR A 8 -5.03 -4.59 -2.49
N PHE A 9 -4.54 -3.35 -2.57
CA PHE A 9 -4.18 -2.54 -1.40
C PHE A 9 -5.16 -1.39 -1.24
N SER A 10 -5.68 -1.21 -0.03
CA SER A 10 -6.51 -0.06 0.31
C SER A 10 -6.32 0.39 1.76
N MET A 11 -6.36 1.70 1.98
CA MET A 11 -6.31 2.29 3.32
C MET A 11 -7.55 1.96 4.14
N GLU A 12 -8.70 1.77 3.49
CA GLU A 12 -9.95 1.36 4.14
C GLU A 12 -10.63 0.22 3.41
N ILE A 13 -11.33 -0.62 4.17
CA ILE A 13 -12.19 -1.67 3.61
C ILE A 13 -13.39 -1.93 4.51
N GLY A 14 -14.59 -1.93 3.91
CA GLY A 14 -15.85 -2.20 4.57
C GLY A 14 -16.30 -3.63 4.32
N LEU A 15 -16.03 -4.52 5.28
CA LEU A 15 -16.44 -5.94 5.18
C LEU A 15 -17.66 -6.19 6.04
N GLU A 16 -17.57 -5.96 7.35
CA GLU A 16 -18.69 -6.14 8.28
C GLU A 16 -19.00 -4.83 8.99
N SER A 17 -20.27 -4.62 9.35
CA SER A 17 -20.69 -3.40 10.07
C SER A 17 -20.04 -3.25 11.44
N GLY A 18 -19.64 -4.37 12.06
CA GLY A 18 -18.92 -4.41 13.33
C GLY A 18 -17.40 -4.21 13.22
N MET A 19 -16.87 -4.09 12.00
CA MET A 19 -15.45 -3.83 11.73
C MET A 19 -15.26 -2.36 11.31
N PRO A 20 -14.80 -1.47 12.19
CA PRO A 20 -14.68 -0.03 11.90
C PRO A 20 -13.45 0.30 11.06
N THR A 21 -13.16 -0.48 10.02
CA THR A 21 -11.97 -0.33 9.17
C THR A 21 -12.23 0.51 7.91
N TYR A 22 -13.31 1.29 7.90
CA TYR A 22 -13.69 2.17 6.80
C TYR A 22 -14.45 3.42 7.27
N SER A 23 -14.46 4.45 6.44
CA SER A 23 -15.14 5.73 6.72
C SER A 23 -16.22 6.06 5.68
N GLY A 24 -16.05 5.65 4.42
CA GLY A 24 -16.91 6.11 3.35
C GLY A 24 -16.91 5.22 2.11
N GLY A 25 -17.19 5.84 0.96
CA GLY A 25 -17.41 5.15 -0.31
C GLY A 25 -16.20 4.38 -0.84
N LEU A 26 -14.96 4.82 -0.53
CA LEU A 26 -13.74 4.15 -0.97
C LEU A 26 -13.64 2.74 -0.33
N GLY A 27 -13.93 2.65 0.97
CA GLY A 27 -13.87 1.40 1.75
C GLY A 27 -15.05 0.49 1.46
N VAL A 28 -16.25 1.05 1.27
CA VAL A 28 -17.41 0.28 0.81
C VAL A 28 -17.11 -0.37 -0.54
N LEU A 29 -16.58 0.42 -1.50
CA LEU A 29 -16.20 -0.10 -2.80
C LEU A 29 -15.09 -1.16 -2.69
N ALA A 30 -14.09 -0.96 -1.84
CA ALA A 30 -13.04 -1.94 -1.62
C ALA A 30 -13.62 -3.28 -1.12
N GLY A 31 -14.57 -3.22 -0.19
CA GLY A 31 -15.28 -4.41 0.30
C GLY A 31 -16.09 -5.09 -0.79
N ASP A 32 -16.89 -4.32 -1.55
CA ASP A 32 -17.69 -4.82 -2.65
C ASP A 32 -16.83 -5.43 -3.78
N THR A 33 -15.66 -4.82 -4.04
CA THR A 33 -14.67 -5.33 -5.02
C THR A 33 -14.14 -6.69 -4.60
N VAL A 34 -13.78 -6.86 -3.32
CA VAL A 34 -13.29 -8.14 -2.79
C VAL A 34 -14.40 -9.21 -2.80
N ARG A 35 -15.64 -8.85 -2.47
CA ARG A 35 -16.80 -9.77 -2.55
C ARG A 35 -17.06 -10.22 -3.99
N ALA A 36 -17.07 -9.29 -4.94
CA ALA A 36 -17.22 -9.60 -6.35
C ALA A 36 -16.04 -10.45 -6.88
N ALA A 37 -14.82 -10.18 -6.43
CA ALA A 37 -13.64 -11.00 -6.76
C ALA A 37 -13.82 -12.45 -6.25
N ALA A 38 -14.37 -12.63 -5.05
CA ALA A 38 -14.66 -13.95 -4.51
C ALA A 38 -15.73 -14.70 -5.32
N ASP A 39 -16.83 -14.03 -5.67
CA ASP A 39 -17.88 -14.60 -6.53
C ASP A 39 -17.37 -15.01 -7.92
N LEU A 40 -16.54 -14.15 -8.52
CA LEU A 40 -15.98 -14.37 -9.85
C LEU A 40 -14.73 -15.27 -9.85
N ARG A 41 -14.30 -15.76 -8.68
CA ARG A 41 -13.10 -16.59 -8.49
C ARG A 41 -11.82 -15.93 -9.01
N VAL A 42 -11.72 -14.61 -8.85
CA VAL A 42 -10.51 -13.85 -9.19
C VAL A 42 -9.42 -14.21 -8.17
N PRO A 43 -8.23 -14.65 -8.59
CA PRO A 43 -7.14 -15.04 -7.68
C PRO A 43 -6.51 -13.80 -7.02
N MET A 44 -7.19 -13.27 -6.01
CA MET A 44 -6.86 -12.03 -5.33
C MET A 44 -6.45 -12.30 -3.87
N VAL A 45 -5.58 -11.45 -3.35
CA VAL A 45 -5.36 -11.23 -1.91
C VAL A 45 -5.48 -9.73 -1.65
N ALA A 46 -6.16 -9.33 -0.58
CA ALA A 46 -6.29 -7.92 -0.21
C ALA A 46 -5.45 -7.58 1.03
N VAL A 47 -4.98 -6.33 1.12
CA VAL A 47 -4.19 -5.80 2.23
C VAL A 47 -4.71 -4.43 2.65
N THR A 48 -4.85 -4.23 3.96
CA THR A 48 -5.26 -2.98 4.59
C THR A 48 -4.64 -2.81 5.98
N LEU A 49 -4.91 -1.70 6.67
CA LEU A 49 -4.52 -1.50 8.07
C LEU A 49 -5.66 -1.94 9.02
N LEU A 50 -5.29 -2.53 10.15
CA LEU A 50 -6.22 -2.84 11.23
C LEU A 50 -6.52 -1.57 12.04
N HIS A 51 -7.52 -0.77 11.65
CA HIS A 51 -7.91 0.43 12.40
C HIS A 51 -8.62 0.10 13.71
N ARG A 52 -7.89 0.04 14.82
CA ARG A 52 -8.40 -0.41 16.13
C ARG A 52 -9.44 0.50 16.77
N LYS A 53 -9.42 1.78 16.43
CA LYS A 53 -10.34 2.81 16.95
C LYS A 53 -11.25 3.38 15.87
N GLY A 54 -11.12 2.87 14.64
CA GLY A 54 -11.83 3.29 13.46
C GLY A 54 -11.58 4.72 13.03
N TYR A 55 -12.55 5.29 12.31
CA TYR A 55 -12.54 6.71 11.95
C TYR A 55 -12.99 7.56 13.14
N PHE A 56 -14.28 7.46 13.48
CA PHE A 56 -14.87 7.89 14.76
C PHE A 56 -16.29 7.36 14.88
N TYR A 57 -16.81 7.32 16.11
CA TYR A 57 -18.23 7.19 16.41
C TYR A 57 -18.86 8.57 16.60
N GLN A 58 -19.89 8.87 15.80
CA GLN A 58 -20.59 10.16 15.87
C GLN A 58 -21.63 10.13 17.00
N ARG A 59 -21.54 11.10 17.93
CA ARG A 59 -22.63 11.42 18.86
C ARG A 59 -23.08 12.86 18.69
N LEU A 60 -24.39 13.09 18.80
CA LEU A 60 -24.94 14.43 18.89
C LEU A 60 -25.21 14.76 20.36
N ASP A 61 -24.71 15.91 20.82
CA ASP A 61 -25.04 16.39 22.16
C ASP A 61 -26.43 17.04 22.21
N ALA A 62 -26.86 17.46 23.40
CA ALA A 62 -28.19 18.03 23.62
C ALA A 62 -28.49 19.29 22.79
N ASN A 63 -27.46 19.95 22.23
CA ASN A 63 -27.61 21.12 21.35
C ASN A 63 -27.49 20.76 19.87
N GLY A 64 -27.46 19.46 19.52
CA GLY A 64 -27.25 18.99 18.15
C GLY A 64 -25.83 19.15 17.64
N ARG A 65 -24.84 19.39 18.52
CA ARG A 65 -23.43 19.48 18.11
C ARG A 65 -22.81 18.09 18.06
N GLN A 66 -22.06 17.82 16.99
CA GLN A 66 -21.28 16.60 16.86
C GLN A 66 -20.18 16.52 17.92
N ARG A 67 -20.02 15.31 18.47
CA ARG A 67 -18.89 14.84 19.26
C ARG A 67 -18.38 13.54 18.66
N GLU A 68 -17.08 13.35 18.72
CA GLU A 68 -16.37 12.21 18.16
C GLU A 68 -15.82 11.35 19.29
N GLU A 69 -16.09 10.05 19.21
CA GLU A 69 -15.60 9.06 20.16
C GLU A 69 -14.85 7.95 19.39
N SER A 70 -13.95 7.20 20.06
CA SER A 70 -13.36 6.01 19.44
C SER A 70 -14.41 4.92 19.29
N VAL A 71 -14.24 4.09 18.25
CA VAL A 71 -14.98 2.83 18.14
C VAL A 71 -14.19 1.75 18.85
N GLU A 72 -14.78 1.12 19.86
CA GLU A 72 -14.20 -0.05 20.51
C GLU A 72 -14.76 -1.32 19.86
N TRP A 73 -13.89 -2.26 19.50
CA TRP A 73 -14.27 -3.55 18.95
C TRP A 73 -13.24 -4.61 19.33
N VAL A 74 -13.68 -5.87 19.44
CA VAL A 74 -12.81 -7.00 19.73
C VAL A 74 -12.36 -7.60 18.41
N VAL A 75 -11.08 -7.41 18.08
CA VAL A 75 -10.52 -7.80 16.77
C VAL A 75 -10.67 -9.31 16.53
N GLU A 76 -10.45 -10.09 17.58
CA GLU A 76 -10.50 -11.55 17.60
C GLU A 76 -11.89 -12.12 17.35
N ASP A 77 -12.96 -11.33 17.53
CA ASP A 77 -14.33 -11.76 17.21
C ASP A 77 -14.55 -11.87 15.69
N TYR A 78 -13.73 -11.17 14.90
CA TYR A 78 -13.85 -11.11 13.44
C TYR A 78 -12.65 -11.70 12.71
N LEU A 79 -11.44 -11.55 13.27
CA LEU A 79 -10.19 -11.82 12.57
C LEU A 79 -9.32 -12.85 13.28
N GLU A 80 -8.57 -13.62 12.49
CA GLU A 80 -7.59 -14.58 13.01
C GLU A 80 -6.16 -14.04 12.83
N GLU A 81 -5.34 -14.00 13.89
CA GLU A 81 -3.92 -13.60 13.77
C GLU A 81 -3.17 -14.63 12.93
N ARG A 82 -2.38 -14.16 11.97
CA ARG A 82 -1.52 -14.99 11.12
C ARG A 82 -0.05 -14.57 11.26
N GLY A 83 0.79 -15.57 11.52
CA GLY A 83 2.23 -15.44 11.35
C GLY A 83 2.65 -15.63 9.88
N PRO A 84 3.87 -15.23 9.50
CA PRO A 84 4.91 -14.64 10.35
C PRO A 84 4.72 -13.14 10.64
N ARG A 85 5.51 -12.58 11.56
CA ARG A 85 5.62 -11.12 11.79
C ARG A 85 6.72 -10.53 10.91
N THR A 86 6.48 -9.33 10.37
CA THR A 86 7.47 -8.57 9.58
C THR A 86 7.88 -7.29 10.30
N SER A 87 8.65 -6.42 9.62
CA SER A 87 8.98 -5.09 10.11
C SER A 87 9.21 -4.09 8.99
N VAL A 88 8.90 -2.83 9.28
CA VAL A 88 9.32 -1.66 8.50
C VAL A 88 10.32 -0.84 9.31
N ILE A 89 11.16 -0.06 8.62
CA ILE A 89 12.05 0.89 9.28
C ILE A 89 11.42 2.28 9.19
N LEU A 90 11.17 2.91 10.34
CA LEU A 90 10.67 4.26 10.47
C LEU A 90 11.66 5.08 11.29
N GLU A 91 12.25 6.11 10.71
CA GLU A 91 13.22 6.99 11.39
C GLU A 91 14.41 6.22 12.00
N GLY A 92 14.88 5.19 11.28
CA GLY A 92 15.94 4.29 11.73
C GLY A 92 15.52 3.26 12.79
N ARG A 93 14.27 3.30 13.26
CA ARG A 93 13.71 2.37 14.24
C ARG A 93 12.98 1.23 13.53
N SER A 94 13.14 0.01 14.02
CA SER A 94 12.41 -1.16 13.49
C SER A 94 11.03 -1.25 14.15
N VAL A 95 9.97 -1.12 13.35
CA VAL A 95 8.58 -1.27 13.79
C VAL A 95 8.06 -2.62 13.32
N ARG A 96 7.71 -3.48 14.28
CA ARG A 96 7.15 -4.81 14.04
C ARG A 96 5.72 -4.70 13.56
N VAL A 97 5.36 -5.55 12.61
CA VAL A 97 4.01 -5.60 12.03
C VAL A 97 3.53 -7.05 12.09
N ARG A 98 2.34 -7.28 12.67
CA ARG A 98 1.61 -8.54 12.55
C ARG A 98 0.49 -8.43 11.52
N SER A 99 -0.08 -9.56 11.13
CA SER A 99 -1.23 -9.59 10.24
C SER A 99 -2.39 -10.35 10.88
N TRP A 100 -3.59 -9.87 10.59
CA TRP A 100 -4.86 -10.52 10.89
C TRP A 100 -5.54 -10.90 9.58
N ARG A 101 -6.18 -12.07 9.51
CA ARG A 101 -6.88 -12.54 8.30
C ARG A 101 -8.39 -12.52 8.51
N TYR A 102 -9.08 -11.97 7.51
CA TYR A 102 -10.49 -12.22 7.23
C TYR A 102 -10.61 -13.02 5.92
N GLU A 103 -11.61 -13.88 5.81
CA GLU A 103 -11.86 -14.66 4.58
C GLU A 103 -13.20 -14.25 3.97
N VAL A 104 -13.15 -13.55 2.84
CA VAL A 104 -14.36 -13.22 2.08
C VAL A 104 -14.71 -14.40 1.20
N SER A 105 -15.81 -15.07 1.52
CA SER A 105 -16.31 -16.22 0.77
C SER A 105 -17.35 -15.78 -0.27
N GLY A 106 -17.09 -16.10 -1.53
CA GLY A 106 -18.08 -15.94 -2.59
C GLY A 106 -19.14 -17.04 -2.56
N SER A 107 -20.25 -16.80 -3.26
CA SER A 107 -21.38 -17.73 -3.43
C SER A 107 -20.97 -19.12 -3.93
N GLY A 108 -19.90 -19.20 -4.73
CA GLY A 108 -19.34 -20.45 -5.23
C GLY A 108 -18.31 -21.12 -4.32
N GLY A 109 -18.15 -20.67 -3.06
CA GLY A 109 -17.21 -21.18 -2.06
C GLY A 109 -15.75 -20.78 -2.25
N PHE A 110 -15.44 -19.96 -3.27
CA PHE A 110 -14.10 -19.43 -3.47
C PHE A 110 -13.81 -18.32 -2.46
N VAL A 111 -12.61 -18.30 -1.92
CA VAL A 111 -12.22 -17.40 -0.83
C VAL A 111 -11.18 -16.41 -1.30
N VAL A 112 -11.40 -15.14 -1.02
CA VAL A 112 -10.39 -14.08 -1.13
C VAL A 112 -9.94 -13.69 0.29
N PRO A 113 -8.67 -13.95 0.66
CA PRO A 113 -8.14 -13.52 1.95
C PRO A 113 -7.89 -12.02 1.98
N VAL A 114 -8.25 -11.38 3.09
CA VAL A 114 -7.96 -9.98 3.39
C VAL A 114 -7.05 -9.94 4.62
N TYR A 115 -5.89 -9.32 4.49
CA TYR A 115 -4.95 -9.14 5.58
C TYR A 115 -4.99 -7.72 6.14
N PHE A 116 -5.19 -7.60 7.45
CA PHE A 116 -5.16 -6.36 8.19
C PHE A 116 -3.83 -6.26 8.95
N LEU A 117 -3.02 -5.26 8.62
CA LEU A 117 -1.72 -5.03 9.24
C LEU A 117 -1.88 -4.27 10.55
N ASP A 118 -1.17 -4.70 11.59
CA ASP A 118 -1.28 -4.13 12.93
C ASP A 118 0.10 -3.90 13.55
N THR A 119 0.34 -2.70 14.05
CA THR A 119 1.56 -2.32 14.77
C THR A 119 1.38 -2.31 16.28
N ASP A 120 0.17 -2.54 16.80
CA ASP A 120 -0.07 -2.63 18.24
C ASP A 120 0.46 -3.96 18.80
N LEU A 121 1.77 -3.96 19.02
CA LEU A 121 2.57 -5.04 19.55
C LEU A 121 3.41 -4.50 20.72
N PRO A 122 3.57 -5.25 21.82
CA PRO A 122 4.36 -4.81 22.97
C PRO A 122 5.85 -4.58 22.66
N GLU A 123 6.37 -5.17 21.58
CA GLU A 123 7.74 -4.94 21.10
C GLU A 123 7.95 -3.56 20.46
N ASN A 124 6.87 -2.89 20.09
CA ASN A 124 6.91 -1.54 19.50
C ASN A 124 6.80 -0.47 20.59
N SER A 125 7.30 0.73 20.30
CA SER A 125 7.13 1.87 21.21
C SER A 125 5.63 2.21 21.36
N GLU A 126 5.25 2.84 22.47
CA GLU A 126 3.87 3.26 22.70
C GLU A 126 3.31 4.09 21.53
N TRP A 127 4.15 4.93 20.91
CA TRP A 127 3.75 5.73 19.76
C TRP A 127 3.57 4.88 18.50
N ASP A 128 4.50 3.98 18.16
CA ASP A 128 4.39 3.16 16.94
C ASP A 128 3.17 2.21 17.00
N ARG A 129 2.79 1.76 18.19
CA ARG A 129 1.56 0.98 18.42
C ARG A 129 0.32 1.75 17.97
N THR A 130 0.34 3.07 18.03
CA THR A 130 -0.79 3.90 17.62
C THR A 130 -0.97 4.02 16.12
N LEU A 131 0.01 3.64 15.29
CA LEU A 131 -0.07 3.79 13.83
C LEU A 131 -1.25 3.06 13.21
N THR A 132 -1.80 2.05 13.88
CA THR A 132 -2.99 1.31 13.45
C THR A 132 -4.21 1.61 14.34
N HIS A 133 -4.24 2.73 15.06
CA HIS A 133 -5.43 3.10 15.84
C HIS A 133 -6.51 3.74 14.98
N PHE A 134 -6.21 4.90 14.39
CA PHE A 134 -7.22 5.73 13.74
C PHE A 134 -7.05 5.75 12.23
N LEU A 135 -8.17 5.58 11.53
CA LEU A 135 -8.29 5.83 10.10
C LEU A 135 -8.32 7.34 9.86
N TYR A 136 -7.50 7.86 8.94
CA TYR A 136 -7.42 9.30 8.61
C TYR A 136 -7.22 10.23 9.83
N GLY A 137 -6.54 9.73 10.88
CA GLY A 137 -6.20 10.51 12.07
C GLY A 137 -4.80 11.13 12.01
N GLY A 138 -4.45 11.81 13.10
CA GLY A 138 -3.10 12.32 13.34
C GLY A 138 -2.70 13.50 12.45
N ASP A 139 -1.39 13.71 12.33
CA ASP A 139 -0.78 14.73 11.49
C ASP A 139 -0.09 14.10 10.26
N GLN A 140 0.65 14.89 9.49
CA GLN A 140 1.37 14.41 8.31
C GLN A 140 2.42 13.34 8.64
N HIS A 141 3.04 13.39 9.81
CA HIS A 141 4.02 12.39 10.23
C HIS A 141 3.34 11.05 10.51
N TYR A 142 2.26 11.08 11.29
CA TYR A 142 1.43 9.90 11.54
C TYR A 142 0.91 9.29 10.23
N ARG A 143 0.33 10.11 9.34
CA ARG A 143 -0.18 9.70 8.04
C ARG A 143 0.88 9.05 7.16
N LEU A 144 2.07 9.67 7.04
CA LEU A 144 3.16 9.08 6.27
C LEU A 144 3.58 7.72 6.84
N CYS A 145 3.73 7.61 8.15
CA CYS A 145 4.06 6.34 8.80
C CYS A 145 3.00 5.25 8.55
N GLN A 146 1.71 5.59 8.54
CA GLN A 146 0.64 4.66 8.14
C GLN A 146 0.82 4.16 6.71
N GLU A 147 1.11 5.06 5.77
CA GLU A 147 1.30 4.70 4.36
C GLU A 147 2.55 3.83 4.16
N VAL A 148 3.60 4.01 4.97
CA VAL A 148 4.77 3.11 4.96
C VAL A 148 4.37 1.70 5.42
N VAL A 149 3.61 1.60 6.52
CA VAL A 149 3.12 0.31 7.03
C VAL A 149 2.22 -0.36 6.00
N LEU A 150 1.29 0.37 5.39
CA LEU A 150 0.38 -0.17 4.38
C LEU A 150 1.12 -0.61 3.12
N GLY A 151 1.89 0.30 2.51
CA GLY A 151 2.54 0.06 1.22
C GLY A 151 3.72 -0.90 1.33
N MET A 152 4.80 -0.45 1.98
CA MET A 152 6.02 -1.26 2.11
C MET A 152 5.84 -2.43 3.05
N GLY A 153 5.23 -2.19 4.22
CA GLY A 153 4.94 -3.24 5.19
C GLY A 153 4.00 -4.31 4.64
N GLY A 154 3.00 -3.92 3.84
CA GLY A 154 2.08 -4.86 3.20
C GLY A 154 2.75 -5.74 2.14
N VAL A 155 3.62 -5.20 1.29
CA VAL A 155 4.41 -6.03 0.34
C VAL A 155 5.28 -7.03 1.11
N ARG A 156 6.03 -6.57 2.12
CA ARG A 156 6.85 -7.44 2.96
C ARG A 156 6.04 -8.51 3.66
N MET A 157 4.85 -8.17 4.16
CA MET A 157 3.94 -9.12 4.79
C MET A 157 3.48 -10.18 3.81
N LEU A 158 3.06 -9.79 2.60
CA LEU A 158 2.66 -10.74 1.56
C LEU A 158 3.80 -11.70 1.19
N ARG A 159 5.03 -11.19 1.04
CA ARG A 159 6.21 -12.06 0.82
C ARG A 159 6.40 -13.06 1.95
N ALA A 160 6.33 -12.60 3.20
CA ALA A 160 6.52 -13.44 4.38
C ALA A 160 5.41 -14.49 4.54
N LEU A 161 4.19 -14.19 4.11
CA LEU A 161 3.05 -15.12 4.06
C LEU A 161 3.12 -16.09 2.87
N GLY A 162 4.14 -16.01 2.03
CA GLY A 162 4.37 -16.93 0.91
C GLY A 162 3.78 -16.48 -0.43
N TYR A 163 3.30 -15.24 -0.56
CA TYR A 163 2.86 -14.68 -1.85
C TYR A 163 4.06 -14.15 -2.67
N ALA A 164 4.90 -15.06 -3.14
CA ALA A 164 6.13 -14.72 -3.87
C ALA A 164 5.90 -14.39 -5.36
N SER A 165 4.83 -14.90 -5.97
CA SER A 165 4.59 -14.84 -7.42
C SER A 165 3.32 -14.07 -7.79
N LEU A 166 3.20 -12.85 -7.25
CA LEU A 166 2.12 -11.91 -7.58
C LEU A 166 2.43 -11.20 -8.89
N ASP A 167 1.48 -11.23 -9.82
CA ASP A 167 1.60 -10.64 -11.14
C ASP A 167 1.22 -9.15 -11.14
N ARG A 168 0.24 -8.76 -10.29
CA ARG A 168 -0.29 -7.40 -10.24
C ARG A 168 -0.47 -6.88 -8.82
N PHE A 169 -0.23 -5.59 -8.65
CA PHE A 169 -0.44 -4.82 -7.43
C PHE A 169 -1.39 -3.66 -7.73
N HIS A 170 -2.57 -3.67 -7.15
CA HIS A 170 -3.59 -2.65 -7.35
C HIS A 170 -3.62 -1.71 -6.15
N MET A 171 -3.31 -0.44 -6.41
CA MET A 171 -3.41 0.66 -5.44
C MET A 171 -4.79 1.32 -5.55
N ASN A 172 -5.61 1.17 -4.51
CA ASN A 172 -6.89 1.85 -4.38
C ASN A 172 -6.68 3.22 -3.71
N GLU A 173 -6.48 4.25 -4.53
CA GLU A 173 -6.00 5.59 -4.16
C GLU A 173 -4.52 5.64 -3.70
N GLY A 174 -3.95 6.84 -3.65
CA GLY A 174 -2.51 7.09 -3.42
C GLY A 174 -1.96 6.63 -2.06
N HIS A 175 -2.81 6.28 -1.10
CA HIS A 175 -2.39 5.89 0.26
C HIS A 175 -1.47 4.65 0.32
N SER A 176 -1.45 3.85 -0.75
CA SER A 176 -0.64 2.63 -0.84
C SER A 176 0.54 2.77 -1.81
N SER A 177 0.79 3.96 -2.37
CA SER A 177 1.80 4.18 -3.42
C SER A 177 3.22 3.80 -3.01
N LEU A 178 3.54 3.81 -1.72
CA LEU A 178 4.85 3.36 -1.22
C LEU A 178 5.09 1.86 -1.44
N LEU A 179 4.07 1.06 -1.78
CA LEU A 179 4.27 -0.32 -2.21
C LEU A 179 5.18 -0.39 -3.44
N ALA A 180 5.08 0.60 -4.35
CA ALA A 180 5.89 0.62 -5.55
C ALA A 180 7.37 0.88 -5.25
N LEU A 181 7.69 1.58 -4.15
CA LEU A 181 9.06 1.72 -3.67
C LEU A 181 9.65 0.42 -3.14
N GLU A 182 8.86 -0.36 -2.39
CA GLU A 182 9.32 -1.68 -1.94
C GLU A 182 9.53 -2.63 -3.13
N LEU A 183 8.67 -2.55 -4.17
CA LEU A 183 8.88 -3.31 -5.41
C LEU A 183 10.13 -2.86 -6.18
N LEU A 184 10.44 -1.55 -6.20
CA LEU A 184 11.69 -1.06 -6.78
C LEU A 184 12.90 -1.61 -6.02
N ASP A 185 12.86 -1.59 -4.68
CA ASP A 185 13.91 -2.19 -3.86
C ASP A 185 14.06 -3.71 -4.15
N GLU A 186 12.97 -4.43 -4.41
CA GLU A 186 13.01 -5.84 -4.82
C GLU A 186 13.69 -6.04 -6.19
N GLU A 187 13.36 -5.20 -7.18
CA GLU A 187 13.96 -5.27 -8.53
C GLU A 187 15.45 -4.94 -8.53
N VAL A 188 15.86 -3.89 -7.79
CA VAL A 188 17.28 -3.53 -7.65
C VAL A 188 18.06 -4.69 -7.03
N ARG A 189 17.57 -5.26 -5.93
CA ARG A 189 18.20 -6.44 -5.28
C ARG A 189 18.22 -7.67 -6.19
N ALA A 190 17.27 -7.80 -7.11
CA ALA A 190 17.22 -8.91 -8.06
C ALA A 190 18.26 -8.74 -9.18
N ALA A 191 18.44 -7.51 -9.68
CA ALA A 191 19.46 -7.17 -10.65
C ALA A 191 20.88 -7.43 -10.10
N GLU A 192 21.16 -6.99 -8.86
CA GLU A 192 22.44 -7.23 -8.17
C GLU A 192 22.78 -8.73 -8.13
N ARG A 193 21.82 -9.59 -7.75
CA ARG A 193 22.03 -11.05 -7.70
C ARG A 193 22.29 -11.68 -9.07
N SER A 194 21.87 -11.04 -10.16
CA SER A 194 22.07 -11.57 -11.51
C SER A 194 23.45 -11.24 -12.09
N GLU A 195 24.07 -10.16 -11.63
CA GLU A 195 25.40 -9.72 -12.08
C GLU A 195 26.54 -10.49 -11.37
N ASP A 196 26.31 -10.96 -10.14
CA ASP A 196 27.28 -11.78 -9.37
C ASP A 196 27.48 -13.21 -9.91
N VAL A 197 26.76 -13.62 -10.96
CA VAL A 197 26.94 -14.93 -11.61
C VAL A 197 27.98 -14.82 -12.72
N VAL A 198 29.25 -14.66 -12.34
CA VAL A 198 30.39 -14.92 -13.25
C VAL A 198 30.55 -16.45 -13.34
N PRO A 199 30.55 -17.07 -14.54
CA PRO A 199 30.91 -18.48 -14.65
C PRO A 199 32.34 -18.64 -14.15
N ALA A 200 32.57 -19.53 -13.19
CA ALA A 200 33.92 -19.92 -12.79
C ALA A 200 34.60 -20.62 -13.98
N SER A 201 35.23 -19.84 -14.87
CA SER A 201 36.33 -20.33 -15.69
C SER A 201 37.61 -20.13 -14.90
N GLU A 202 38.35 -21.21 -14.71
CA GLU A 202 39.66 -21.24 -14.05
C GLU A 202 40.67 -20.37 -14.82
N GLU A 203 40.80 -19.09 -14.49
CA GLU A 203 42.02 -18.30 -14.72
C GLU A 203 41.90 -16.87 -14.17
N TRP A 204 41.92 -16.67 -12.85
CA TRP A 204 42.29 -15.37 -12.27
C TRP A 204 42.95 -15.57 -10.89
N LEU A 205 44.24 -15.90 -10.92
CA LEU A 205 45.15 -15.65 -9.81
C LEU A 205 46.03 -14.46 -10.17
N GLU A 206 46.03 -13.48 -9.27
CA GLU A 206 47.03 -12.42 -9.12
C GLU A 206 47.03 -11.29 -10.17
N LEU A 207 46.41 -10.16 -9.82
CA LEU A 207 47.00 -8.80 -9.81
C LEU A 207 45.90 -7.73 -9.72
N SER A 208 45.58 -7.27 -8.50
CA SER A 208 45.72 -5.84 -8.11
C SER A 208 45.04 -5.59 -6.76
N ASP A 209 45.85 -5.68 -5.71
CA ASP A 209 45.74 -4.81 -4.53
C ASP A 209 45.84 -3.35 -5.00
N GLN A 210 44.73 -2.78 -5.47
CA GLN A 210 44.43 -1.34 -5.58
C GLN A 210 43.01 -1.12 -6.14
N ALA A 211 42.00 -1.77 -5.56
CA ALA A 211 40.61 -1.40 -5.77
C ALA A 211 40.22 -0.29 -4.77
N THR A 212 40.54 0.93 -5.16
CA THR A 212 39.86 2.18 -4.83
C THR A 212 38.46 2.03 -4.25
N LYS A 213 38.18 2.76 -3.16
CA LYS A 213 36.83 3.12 -2.67
C LYS A 213 35.79 3.20 -3.80
N LYS A 214 34.88 2.22 -3.86
CA LYS A 214 33.59 2.34 -4.53
C LYS A 214 32.60 1.44 -3.80
N SER A 215 31.89 1.98 -2.82
CA SER A 215 30.55 1.47 -2.51
C SER A 215 29.60 2.14 -3.49
N SER A 216 29.64 1.71 -4.75
CA SER A 216 28.60 2.04 -5.72
C SER A 216 27.42 1.12 -5.42
N ALA A 217 26.57 1.53 -4.48
CA ALA A 217 25.20 1.04 -4.44
C ALA A 217 24.55 1.57 -5.72
N GLU A 218 24.55 0.75 -6.78
CA GLU A 218 24.10 1.20 -8.10
C GLU A 218 22.57 1.31 -8.14
N SER A 219 22.13 2.37 -8.83
CA SER A 219 20.96 3.16 -8.54
C SER A 219 19.68 2.65 -9.21
N VAL A 220 18.52 3.20 -8.81
CA VAL A 220 17.25 2.96 -9.51
C VAL A 220 17.39 3.32 -10.99
N THR A 221 17.24 2.35 -11.88
CA THR A 221 17.36 2.53 -13.33
C THR A 221 16.00 2.64 -14.01
N ARG A 222 15.98 3.13 -15.26
CA ARG A 222 14.76 3.14 -16.09
C ARG A 222 14.16 1.74 -16.25
N ASP A 223 14.98 0.72 -16.41
CA ASP A 223 14.51 -0.66 -16.59
C ASP A 223 13.82 -1.20 -15.33
N THR A 224 14.38 -0.90 -14.14
CA THR A 224 13.72 -1.26 -12.86
C THR A 224 12.38 -0.54 -12.69
N ILE A 225 12.31 0.75 -13.07
CA ILE A 225 11.07 1.53 -13.08
C ILE A 225 10.05 0.90 -14.03
N GLU A 226 10.45 0.54 -15.26
CA GLU A 226 9.56 -0.09 -16.23
C GLU A 226 9.09 -1.48 -15.79
N ALA A 227 9.93 -2.25 -15.11
CA ALA A 227 9.57 -3.54 -14.52
C ALA A 227 8.49 -3.39 -13.43
N VAL A 228 8.65 -2.42 -12.52
CA VAL A 228 7.64 -2.11 -11.49
C VAL A 228 6.36 -1.56 -12.10
N ARG A 229 6.45 -0.65 -13.09
CA ARG A 229 5.28 -0.12 -13.81
C ARG A 229 4.39 -1.22 -14.36
N LYS A 230 4.97 -2.26 -14.96
CA LYS A 230 4.24 -3.41 -15.51
C LYS A 230 3.47 -4.23 -14.45
N LYS A 231 3.87 -4.15 -13.18
CA LYS A 231 3.21 -4.84 -12.05
C LYS A 231 2.09 -4.00 -11.43
N CYS A 232 2.20 -2.67 -11.47
CA CYS A 232 1.30 -1.79 -10.73
C CYS A 232 0.10 -1.28 -11.54
N ILE A 233 -1.06 -1.24 -10.87
CA ILE A 233 -2.32 -0.68 -11.31
C ILE A 233 -2.75 0.39 -10.30
N PHE A 234 -3.23 1.53 -10.78
CA PHE A 234 -3.67 2.64 -9.92
C PHE A 234 -5.09 3.08 -10.23
N THR A 235 -5.94 3.14 -9.20
CA THR A 235 -7.26 3.78 -9.29
C THR A 235 -7.25 5.08 -8.50
N THR A 236 -7.64 6.18 -9.15
CA THR A 236 -7.82 7.49 -8.50
C THR A 236 -9.30 7.77 -8.29
N HIS A 237 -9.66 8.21 -7.08
CA HIS A 237 -11.04 8.55 -6.67
C HIS A 237 -11.23 10.04 -6.44
N THR A 238 -10.13 10.77 -6.31
CA THR A 238 -10.12 12.16 -5.84
C THR A 238 -9.80 13.12 -7.00
N PRO A 239 -10.82 13.76 -7.62
CA PRO A 239 -10.61 14.70 -8.71
C PRO A 239 -10.32 16.12 -8.20
N VAL A 240 -9.63 16.25 -7.06
CA VAL A 240 -9.21 17.54 -6.50
C VAL A 240 -7.82 17.44 -5.87
N PRO A 241 -6.88 18.37 -6.15
CA PRO A 241 -5.53 18.31 -5.58
C PRO A 241 -5.50 18.33 -4.04
N ALA A 242 -6.47 18.98 -3.41
CA ALA A 242 -6.55 19.11 -1.95
C ALA A 242 -6.83 17.79 -1.21
N GLY A 243 -7.35 16.77 -1.90
CA GLY A 243 -7.58 15.46 -1.32
C GLY A 243 -6.47 14.45 -1.61
N GLN A 244 -5.37 14.88 -2.23
CA GLN A 244 -4.22 14.02 -2.51
C GLN A 244 -3.19 14.15 -1.40
N ASP A 245 -2.78 13.02 -0.83
CA ASP A 245 -1.73 13.02 0.20
C ASP A 245 -0.41 13.52 -0.39
N GLN A 246 0.17 14.52 0.28
CA GLN A 246 1.44 15.14 -0.08
C GLN A 246 2.28 15.43 1.15
N PHE A 247 3.51 14.95 1.15
CA PHE A 247 4.41 15.05 2.30
C PHE A 247 5.64 15.90 1.96
N PRO A 248 6.05 16.84 2.82
CA PRO A 248 7.31 17.55 2.67
C PRO A 248 8.50 16.57 2.58
N LEU A 249 9.45 16.80 1.67
CA LEU A 249 10.58 15.88 1.48
C LEU A 249 11.49 15.77 2.71
N ASP A 250 11.57 16.79 3.57
CA ASP A 250 12.32 16.72 4.82
C ASP A 250 11.69 15.69 5.79
N LEU A 251 10.36 15.64 5.85
CA LEU A 251 9.61 14.62 6.58
C LEU A 251 9.83 13.23 5.98
N VAL A 252 9.73 13.11 4.65
CA VAL A 252 9.97 11.85 3.93
C VAL A 252 11.37 11.32 4.21
N ASN A 253 12.39 12.16 4.08
CA ASN A 253 13.78 11.78 4.32
C ASN A 253 14.03 11.38 5.79
N ARG A 254 13.32 12.00 6.74
CA ARG A 254 13.40 11.64 8.16
C ARG A 254 12.78 10.27 8.41
N VAL A 255 11.59 10.01 7.88
CA VAL A 255 10.84 8.76 8.12
C VAL A 255 11.42 7.58 7.36
N LEU A 256 11.67 7.73 6.07
CA LEU A 256 12.09 6.65 5.17
C LEU A 256 13.62 6.55 4.96
N GLY A 257 14.38 7.51 5.49
CA GLY A 257 15.78 7.71 5.15
C GLY A 257 15.95 8.39 3.79
N ARG A 258 17.14 8.93 3.52
CA ARG A 258 17.45 9.49 2.19
C ARG A 258 17.63 8.37 1.16
N ARG A 259 16.99 8.52 0.01
CA ARG A 259 17.10 7.60 -1.14
C ARG A 259 17.32 8.39 -2.42
N GLU A 260 18.15 7.88 -3.32
CA GLU A 260 18.41 8.52 -4.61
C GLU A 260 17.16 8.68 -5.46
N VAL A 261 16.22 7.74 -5.30
CA VAL A 261 14.94 7.75 -6.00
C VAL A 261 14.12 9.03 -5.73
N TYR A 262 14.30 9.66 -4.57
CA TYR A 262 13.62 10.93 -4.23
C TYR A 262 14.19 12.14 -4.97
N GLU A 263 15.40 12.02 -5.51
CA GLU A 263 16.02 13.06 -6.34
C GLU A 263 15.51 13.02 -7.79
N MET A 264 14.84 11.93 -8.20
CA MET A 264 14.25 11.79 -9.53
C MET A 264 12.97 12.62 -9.64
N LYS A 265 13.12 13.93 -9.87
CA LYS A 265 11.99 14.89 -9.90
C LYS A 265 10.85 14.49 -10.83
N ASP A 266 11.18 13.93 -12.00
CA ASP A 266 10.20 13.46 -12.98
C ASP A 266 9.33 12.31 -12.48
N VAL A 267 9.79 11.58 -11.45
CA VAL A 267 9.11 10.41 -10.89
C VAL A 267 8.54 10.71 -9.49
N PHE A 268 9.21 11.53 -8.68
CA PHE A 268 8.92 11.68 -7.24
C PHE A 268 8.55 13.07 -6.74
N CYS A 269 8.77 14.16 -7.50
CA CYS A 269 8.70 15.50 -6.90
C CYS A 269 8.04 16.57 -7.78
N CYS A 270 7.00 17.18 -7.21
CA CYS A 270 6.56 18.55 -7.54
C CYS A 270 6.83 19.42 -6.31
N GLU A 271 7.57 20.53 -6.46
CA GLU A 271 7.70 21.58 -5.42
C GLU A 271 8.15 21.10 -4.01
N ASP A 272 9.26 20.36 -3.93
CA ASP A 272 9.86 19.85 -2.67
C ASP A 272 8.92 18.98 -1.80
N ARG A 273 7.93 18.36 -2.45
CA ARG A 273 6.97 17.44 -1.83
C ARG A 273 6.93 16.11 -2.56
N LEU A 274 6.77 15.03 -1.80
CA LEU A 274 6.34 13.74 -2.32
C LEU A 274 4.83 13.74 -2.45
N ASN A 275 4.32 13.68 -3.68
CA ASN A 275 2.89 13.53 -3.95
C ASN A 275 2.57 12.07 -4.24
N MET A 276 1.72 11.49 -3.41
CA MET A 276 1.39 10.07 -3.45
C MET A 276 0.62 9.66 -4.70
N THR A 277 -0.16 10.58 -5.27
CA THR A 277 -0.86 10.35 -6.54
C THR A 277 0.12 10.32 -7.70
N TYR A 278 1.02 11.30 -7.82
CA TYR A 278 2.05 11.29 -8.87
C TYR A 278 2.98 10.08 -8.74
N LEU A 279 3.31 9.67 -7.51
CA LEU A 279 4.08 8.44 -7.30
C LEU A 279 3.37 7.22 -7.92
N ALA A 280 2.08 7.02 -7.64
CA ALA A 280 1.32 5.93 -8.25
C ALA A 280 1.18 6.05 -9.76
N LEU A 281 0.89 7.25 -10.28
CA LEU A 281 0.80 7.52 -11.72
C LEU A 281 2.12 7.21 -12.45
N ASN A 282 3.25 7.58 -11.86
CA ASN A 282 4.58 7.36 -12.42
C ASN A 282 5.07 5.92 -12.32
N LEU A 283 4.52 5.14 -11.39
CA LEU A 283 4.92 3.74 -11.18
C LEU A 283 3.84 2.73 -11.55
N SER A 284 2.80 3.12 -12.29
CA SER A 284 1.75 2.22 -12.79
C SER A 284 1.65 2.22 -14.32
N HIS A 285 1.36 1.05 -14.90
CA HIS A 285 1.10 0.93 -16.34
C HIS A 285 -0.37 1.12 -16.71
N TYR A 286 -1.30 0.76 -15.81
CA TYR A 286 -2.72 0.96 -16.00
C TYR A 286 -3.27 1.87 -14.91
N ILE A 287 -3.98 2.91 -15.33
CA ILE A 287 -4.54 3.93 -14.47
C ILE A 287 -6.00 4.11 -14.84
N ASN A 288 -6.90 4.15 -13.85
CA ASN A 288 -8.31 4.39 -14.11
C ASN A 288 -8.93 5.37 -13.10
N GLY A 289 -9.89 6.14 -13.59
CA GLY A 289 -10.91 6.79 -12.76
C GLY A 289 -12.12 5.89 -12.53
N VAL A 290 -13.09 6.39 -11.76
CA VAL A 290 -14.18 5.59 -11.17
C VAL A 290 -15.56 5.80 -11.82
N ALA A 291 -15.59 6.59 -12.88
CA ALA A 291 -16.76 6.85 -13.75
C ALA A 291 -16.28 7.51 -15.04
N LYS A 292 -17.08 7.48 -16.11
CA LYS A 292 -16.72 8.11 -17.40
C LYS A 292 -16.37 9.60 -17.25
N ARG A 293 -17.25 10.38 -16.61
CA ARG A 293 -17.01 11.80 -16.32
C ARG A 293 -15.82 12.01 -15.39
N HIS A 294 -15.62 11.13 -14.42
CA HIS A 294 -14.46 11.20 -13.55
C HIS A 294 -13.17 10.99 -14.35
N GLY A 295 -13.11 10.01 -15.25
CA GLY A 295 -11.96 9.80 -16.13
C GLY A 295 -11.68 11.00 -17.04
N GLU A 296 -12.72 11.67 -17.56
CA GLU A 296 -12.56 12.95 -18.30
C GLU A 296 -11.90 14.03 -17.42
N VAL A 297 -12.39 14.23 -16.20
CA VAL A 297 -11.83 15.23 -15.25
C VAL A 297 -10.40 14.85 -14.84
N SER A 298 -10.12 13.59 -14.55
CA SER A 298 -8.78 13.12 -14.21
C SER A 298 -7.79 13.35 -15.34
N ARG A 299 -8.17 13.12 -16.61
CA ARG A 299 -7.30 13.44 -17.76
C ARG A 299 -7.02 14.94 -17.90
N LEU A 300 -7.96 15.81 -17.49
CA LEU A 300 -7.71 17.26 -17.47
C LEU A 300 -6.71 17.65 -16.37
N MET A 301 -6.80 17.00 -15.20
CA MET A 301 -5.89 17.26 -14.08
C MET A 301 -4.49 16.68 -14.30
N PHE A 302 -4.42 15.51 -14.94
CA PHE A 302 -3.20 14.73 -15.14
C PHE A 302 -2.95 14.54 -16.64
N ALA A 303 -2.87 15.64 -17.38
CA ALA A 303 -2.87 15.67 -18.85
C ALA A 303 -1.81 14.80 -19.55
N HIS A 304 -0.76 14.38 -18.84
CA HIS A 304 0.32 13.55 -19.36
C HIS A 304 0.10 12.04 -19.18
N TYR A 305 -0.99 11.62 -18.52
CA TYR A 305 -1.26 10.22 -18.22
C TYR A 305 -2.48 9.72 -19.00
N ASP A 306 -2.37 8.49 -19.50
CA ASP A 306 -3.52 7.78 -20.05
C ASP A 306 -4.33 7.17 -18.90
N ILE A 307 -5.51 7.72 -18.68
CA ILE A 307 -6.40 7.35 -17.57
C ILE A 307 -7.67 6.78 -18.17
N ASP A 308 -7.99 5.51 -17.92
CA ASP A 308 -9.24 4.88 -18.33
C ASP A 308 -10.38 5.21 -17.35
N ALA A 309 -11.58 4.68 -17.57
CA ALA A 309 -12.72 4.83 -16.67
C ALA A 309 -13.43 3.50 -16.43
N ILE A 310 -13.33 3.00 -15.20
CA ILE A 310 -14.08 1.84 -14.71
C ILE A 310 -15.16 2.37 -13.78
N THR A 311 -16.43 2.28 -14.18
CA THR A 311 -17.54 2.75 -13.35
C THR A 311 -17.68 1.87 -12.10
N ASN A 312 -17.71 2.48 -10.93
CA ASN A 312 -17.97 1.78 -9.67
C ASN A 312 -19.27 0.97 -9.70
N GLY A 313 -19.28 -0.14 -8.97
CA GLY A 313 -20.46 -0.96 -8.70
C GLY A 313 -20.54 -1.31 -7.22
N VAL A 314 -21.69 -1.86 -6.81
CA VAL A 314 -21.90 -2.40 -5.47
C VAL A 314 -22.15 -3.90 -5.56
N HIS A 315 -21.79 -4.65 -4.51
CA HIS A 315 -21.97 -6.09 -4.50
C HIS A 315 -23.45 -6.44 -4.26
N ALA A 316 -24.17 -6.77 -5.33
CA ALA A 316 -25.63 -6.87 -5.33
C ALA A 316 -26.19 -7.73 -4.18
N VAL A 317 -25.61 -8.90 -3.88
CA VAL A 317 -26.10 -9.82 -2.84
C VAL A 317 -25.99 -9.24 -1.43
N THR A 318 -25.02 -8.37 -1.17
CA THR A 318 -24.85 -7.75 0.16
C THR A 318 -25.82 -6.59 0.39
N TRP A 319 -26.31 -5.98 -0.69
CA TRP A 319 -27.17 -4.79 -0.65
C TRP A 319 -28.65 -5.10 -0.94
N THR A 320 -29.08 -6.34 -0.71
CA THR A 320 -30.47 -6.81 -0.82
C THR A 320 -31.11 -7.10 0.53
#